data_AF-A0A5N5QQH0-F1
#
_entry.id   AF-A0A5N5QQH0-F1
#
_cell.length_a   1.000
_cell.length_b   1.000
_cell.length_c   1.000
_cell.angle_alpha   90.00
_cell.angle_beta   90.00
_cell.angle_gamma   90.00
#
_symmetry.space_group_name_H-M   'P 1'
#
loop_
_entity.id
_entity.type
_entity.pdbx_description
1 polymer ?
#
loop_
_entity_poly.entity_id
_entity_poly.type
_entity_poly.pdbx_seq_one_letter_code
_entity_poly.pdbx_strand_id
1 'polypeptide(L)'
;MHFTSLLTLVGASLFAVSGVQAANFGSTCSNIYLDGTILTATCTAVKGGPKTTHLDLNNCIINGQGTPVCQVGGNFGASCWGCYLDSNTYTKMWCTCNGGYGPHSASIVLNYCVSNLDGVLSCP
;
A
#
# COMPACT_ATOMS: atom_id res chain seq x y z
N MET A 1 -5.35 57.25 -29.15
CA MET A 1 -5.87 57.10 -27.78
C MET A 1 -6.86 55.94 -27.82
N HIS A 2 -6.79 54.82 -27.11
CA HIS A 2 -5.86 54.26 -26.13
C HIS A 2 -5.94 52.73 -26.27
N PHE A 3 -4.81 52.05 -26.13
CA PHE A 3 -4.67 50.58 -26.04
C PHE A 3 -5.27 50.08 -24.71
N THR A 4 -6.02 48.98 -24.74
CA THR A 4 -6.26 48.14 -23.54
C THR A 4 -6.28 46.66 -23.92
N SER A 5 -5.12 46.03 -23.83
CA SER A 5 -4.96 44.57 -23.83
C SER A 5 -5.39 44.01 -22.48
N LEU A 6 -6.43 43.17 -22.46
CA LEU A 6 -6.84 42.41 -21.28
C LEU A 6 -6.10 41.07 -21.29
N LEU A 7 -5.09 40.95 -20.43
CA LEU A 7 -4.35 39.70 -20.20
C LEU A 7 -5.14 38.87 -19.16
N THR A 8 -5.89 37.87 -19.60
CA THR A 8 -6.56 36.92 -18.69
C THR A 8 -5.56 35.85 -18.27
N LEU A 9 -5.04 35.95 -17.04
CA LEU A 9 -4.24 34.91 -16.42
C LEU A 9 -5.16 33.77 -15.96
N VAL A 10 -5.34 32.74 -16.79
CA VAL A 10 -6.01 31.51 -16.38
C VAL A 10 -5.06 30.75 -15.47
N GLY A 11 -5.24 30.92 -14.16
CA GLY A 11 -4.57 30.12 -13.14
C GLY A 11 -5.04 28.68 -13.25
N ALA A 12 -4.22 27.81 -13.82
CA ALA A 12 -4.45 26.37 -13.79
C ALA A 12 -4.15 25.86 -12.36
N SER A 13 -5.19 25.75 -11.54
CA SER A 13 -5.11 25.04 -10.27
C SER A 13 -4.82 23.57 -10.56
N LEU A 14 -3.55 23.17 -10.38
CA LEU A 14 -3.14 21.78 -10.34
C LEU A 14 -3.72 21.18 -9.04
N PHE A 15 -4.93 20.67 -9.10
CA PHE A 15 -5.39 19.71 -8.11
C PHE A 15 -4.49 18.48 -8.29
N ALA A 16 -3.47 18.35 -7.44
CA ALA A 16 -2.79 17.09 -7.24
C ALA A 16 -3.85 16.11 -6.74
N VAL A 17 -4.45 15.37 -7.66
CA VAL A 17 -5.24 14.19 -7.34
C VAL A 17 -4.22 13.21 -6.77
N SER A 18 -4.05 13.23 -5.44
CA SER A 18 -3.47 12.12 -4.71
C SER A 18 -4.47 10.97 -4.76
N GLY A 19 -4.70 10.45 -5.97
CA GLY A 19 -5.29 9.16 -6.15
C GLY A 19 -4.25 8.20 -5.63
N VAL A 20 -4.56 7.49 -4.54
CA VAL A 20 -3.88 6.24 -4.23
C VAL A 20 -4.02 5.40 -5.49
N GLN A 21 -3.01 5.39 -6.36
CA GLN A 21 -2.96 4.43 -7.46
C GLN A 21 -3.02 3.09 -6.75
N ALA A 22 -4.11 2.36 -6.95
CA ALA A 22 -4.26 1.02 -6.42
C ALA A 22 -3.03 0.22 -6.88
N ALA A 23 -2.18 -0.04 -5.91
CA ALA A 23 -0.86 -0.61 -6.05
C ALA A 23 -0.95 -2.06 -6.59
N ASN A 24 -2.08 -2.73 -6.34
CA ASN A 24 -2.60 -3.95 -6.95
C ASN A 24 -1.58 -5.03 -7.35
N PHE A 25 -0.58 -5.28 -6.50
CA PHE A 25 0.42 -6.34 -6.72
C PHE A 25 -0.22 -7.72 -6.91
N GLY A 26 -1.36 -7.99 -6.25
CA GLY A 26 -2.04 -9.28 -6.31
C GLY A 26 -2.51 -9.69 -7.71
N SER A 27 -2.60 -8.75 -8.65
CA SER A 27 -2.92 -9.03 -10.05
C SER A 27 -1.74 -9.54 -10.87
N THR A 28 -0.50 -9.31 -10.41
CA THR A 28 0.73 -9.62 -11.16
C THR A 28 1.76 -10.41 -10.34
N CYS A 29 1.38 -10.86 -9.15
CA CYS A 29 2.21 -11.68 -8.28
C CYS A 29 1.49 -12.99 -7.89
N SER A 30 2.26 -14.05 -7.68
CA SER A 30 1.80 -15.36 -7.23
C SER A 30 2.60 -15.82 -6.01
N ASN A 31 2.23 -16.98 -5.45
CA ASN A 31 2.93 -17.59 -4.30
C ASN A 31 3.06 -16.60 -3.13
N ILE A 32 1.99 -15.84 -2.87
CA ILE A 32 1.96 -14.78 -1.88
C ILE A 32 1.85 -15.39 -0.49
N TYR A 33 2.76 -15.04 0.41
CA TYR A 33 2.68 -15.43 1.82
C TYR A 33 3.26 -14.35 2.74
N LEU A 34 2.87 -14.40 4.00
CA LEU A 34 3.30 -13.47 5.04
C LEU A 34 4.01 -14.25 6.14
N ASP A 35 5.19 -13.77 6.55
CA ASP A 35 5.92 -14.23 7.73
C ASP A 35 6.26 -13.03 8.62
N GLY A 36 5.62 -12.95 9.79
CA GLY A 36 5.67 -11.75 10.63
C GLY A 36 5.16 -10.53 9.88
N THR A 37 6.05 -9.57 9.59
CA THR A 37 5.75 -8.37 8.79
C THR A 37 6.27 -8.45 7.36
N ILE A 38 6.96 -9.54 6.99
CA ILE A 38 7.58 -9.70 5.67
C ILE A 38 6.58 -10.35 4.72
N LEU A 39 6.11 -9.57 3.75
CA LEU A 39 5.34 -10.06 2.62
C LEU A 39 6.29 -10.59 1.56
N THR A 40 6.08 -11.83 1.12
CA THR A 40 6.83 -12.45 0.03
C THR A 40 5.89 -12.78 -1.11
N ALA A 41 6.32 -12.53 -2.35
CA ALA A 41 5.62 -12.98 -3.54
C ALA A 41 6.58 -13.19 -4.72
N THR A 42 6.13 -13.95 -5.72
CA THR A 42 6.78 -14.05 -7.03
C THR A 42 6.04 -13.13 -8.00
N CYS A 43 6.68 -12.06 -8.44
CA CYS A 43 6.07 -10.99 -9.23
C CYS A 43 6.58 -10.95 -10.67
N THR A 44 5.68 -10.69 -11.62
CA THR A 44 6.04 -10.51 -13.03
C THR A 44 6.85 -9.23 -13.23
N ALA A 45 7.95 -9.33 -13.98
CA ALA A 45 8.73 -8.19 -14.44
C ALA A 45 8.32 -7.79 -15.88
N VAL A 46 8.51 -6.53 -16.26
CA VAL A 46 8.26 -6.01 -17.61
C VAL A 46 9.20 -6.67 -18.62
N LYS A 47 10.44 -6.94 -18.19
CA LYS A 47 11.43 -7.68 -18.97
C LYS A 47 12.04 -8.82 -18.15
N GLY A 48 12.19 -9.98 -18.78
CA GLY A 48 12.70 -11.18 -18.13
C GLY A 48 11.59 -12.04 -17.53
N GLY A 49 11.98 -12.99 -16.67
CA GLY A 49 11.05 -13.88 -15.98
C GLY A 49 10.52 -13.28 -14.67
N PRO A 50 9.52 -13.93 -14.03
CA PRO A 50 9.06 -13.57 -12.70
C PRO A 50 10.20 -13.63 -11.67
N LYS A 51 10.14 -12.75 -10.67
CA LYS A 51 11.15 -12.63 -9.60
C LYS A 51 10.47 -12.84 -8.25
N THR A 52 11.09 -13.64 -7.37
CA THR A 52 10.71 -13.64 -5.96
C THR A 52 11.24 -12.38 -5.29
N THR A 53 10.37 -11.69 -4.56
CA THR A 53 10.66 -10.41 -3.93
C THR A 53 9.97 -10.35 -2.57
N HIS A 54 10.50 -9.50 -1.70
CA HIS A 54 10.08 -9.38 -0.31
C HIS A 54 9.89 -7.90 0.03
N LEU A 55 8.92 -7.61 0.88
CA LEU A 55 8.64 -6.27 1.38
C LEU A 55 8.27 -6.35 2.86
N ASP A 56 9.01 -5.64 3.70
CA ASP A 56 8.58 -5.43 5.09
C ASP A 56 7.41 -4.44 5.11
N LEU A 57 6.23 -4.93 5.49
CA LEU A 57 5.01 -4.15 5.58
C LEU A 57 5.07 -3.06 6.65
N ASN A 58 6.02 -3.11 7.59
CA ASN A 58 6.30 -1.97 8.46
C ASN A 58 6.66 -0.71 7.67
N ASN A 59 7.20 -0.86 6.46
CA ASN A 59 7.50 0.29 5.61
C ASN A 59 6.26 0.91 4.95
N CYS A 60 5.13 0.19 4.90
CA CYS A 60 3.95 0.61 4.14
C CYS A 60 2.67 0.77 4.99
N ILE A 61 2.69 0.32 6.24
CA ILE A 61 1.49 0.23 7.09
C ILE A 61 1.78 0.81 8.47
N ILE A 62 0.87 1.66 8.94
CA ILE A 62 0.75 2.10 10.34
C ILE A 62 -0.39 1.38 11.04
N ASN A 63 -0.38 1.41 12.37
CA ASN A 63 -1.57 1.16 13.17
C ASN A 63 -2.30 2.49 13.45
N GLY A 64 -3.36 2.77 12.69
CA GLY A 64 -4.25 3.91 12.90
C GLY A 64 -5.30 3.61 13.97
N GLN A 65 -4.94 3.80 15.24
CA GLN A 65 -5.84 3.63 16.41
C GLN A 65 -6.50 2.23 16.54
N GLY A 66 -5.79 1.18 16.14
CA GLY A 66 -6.27 -0.22 16.15
C GLY A 66 -6.64 -0.75 14.78
N THR A 67 -6.63 0.08 13.74
CA THR A 67 -6.86 -0.34 12.35
C THR A 67 -5.60 -0.17 11.52
N PRO A 68 -5.10 -1.21 10.81
CA PRO A 68 -3.99 -1.04 9.89
C PRO A 68 -4.36 -0.10 8.73
N VAL A 69 -3.52 0.88 8.44
CA VAL A 69 -3.75 1.88 7.37
C VAL A 69 -2.51 2.00 6.49
N CYS A 70 -2.74 2.19 5.19
CA CYS A 70 -1.70 2.43 4.20
C CYS A 70 -0.98 3.76 4.51
N GLN A 71 0.26 3.71 4.96
CA GLN A 71 1.09 4.90 5.16
C GLN A 71 2.57 4.51 5.17
N VAL A 72 3.38 5.18 4.35
CA VAL A 72 4.82 4.94 4.26
C VAL A 72 5.51 5.26 5.59
N GLY A 73 6.51 4.45 5.96
CA GLY A 73 7.33 4.63 7.17
C GLY A 73 6.58 4.36 8.48
N GLY A 74 5.67 3.37 8.47
CA GLY A 74 4.67 3.25 9.52
C GLY A 74 5.07 2.49 10.78
N ASN A 75 5.55 1.25 10.63
CA ASN A 75 5.87 0.32 11.73
C ASN A 75 4.65 -0.24 12.51
N PHE A 76 3.60 -0.67 11.80
CA PHE A 76 2.42 -1.27 12.45
C PHE A 76 2.73 -2.47 13.34
N GLY A 77 3.75 -3.28 13.00
CA GLY A 77 4.14 -4.48 13.73
C GLY A 77 4.57 -4.22 15.18
N ALA A 78 4.89 -2.97 15.54
CA ALA A 78 5.15 -2.58 16.93
C ALA A 78 3.90 -2.65 17.84
N SER A 79 2.71 -2.68 17.25
CA SER A 79 1.44 -2.63 17.99
C SER A 79 0.35 -3.56 17.43
N CYS A 80 0.69 -4.36 16.42
CA CYS A 80 -0.16 -5.37 15.83
C CYS A 80 0.57 -6.72 15.80
N TRP A 81 -0.14 -7.82 16.02
CA TRP A 81 0.40 -9.18 16.04
C TRP A 81 -0.61 -10.20 15.52
N GLY A 82 -0.15 -11.44 15.35
CA GLY A 82 -0.97 -12.54 14.86
C GLY A 82 -1.52 -12.27 13.46
N CYS A 83 -0.72 -11.61 12.61
CA CYS A 83 -1.13 -11.24 11.29
C CYS A 83 -1.13 -12.43 10.34
N TYR A 84 -2.15 -12.53 9.50
CA TYR A 84 -2.26 -13.58 8.47
C TYR A 84 -3.00 -13.06 7.24
N LEU A 85 -2.73 -13.69 6.10
CA LEU A 85 -3.44 -13.42 4.86
C LEU A 85 -4.74 -14.23 4.80
N ASP A 86 -5.79 -13.60 4.32
CA ASP A 86 -7.04 -14.25 3.95
C ASP A 86 -6.76 -15.35 2.91
N SER A 87 -7.22 -16.57 3.17
CA SER A 87 -6.88 -17.75 2.38
C SER A 87 -7.54 -17.79 1.00
N ASN A 88 -8.52 -16.93 0.73
CA ASN A 88 -9.19 -16.87 -0.58
C ASN A 88 -8.53 -15.83 -1.48
N THR A 89 -8.16 -14.69 -0.90
CA THR A 89 -7.68 -13.53 -1.67
C THR A 89 -6.18 -13.34 -1.64
N TYR A 90 -5.48 -13.84 -0.61
CA TYR A 90 -4.05 -13.65 -0.32
C TYR A 90 -3.57 -12.19 -0.31
N THR A 91 -4.49 -11.23 -0.41
CA THR A 91 -4.24 -9.80 -0.54
C THR A 91 -4.98 -9.01 0.52
N LYS A 92 -5.91 -9.64 1.26
CA LYS A 92 -6.45 -9.09 2.50
C LYS A 92 -5.66 -9.65 3.68
N MET A 93 -5.13 -8.78 4.52
CA MET A 93 -4.43 -9.16 5.74
C MET A 93 -5.32 -8.87 6.95
N TRP A 94 -5.40 -9.83 7.87
CA TRP A 94 -5.99 -9.68 9.19
C TRP A 94 -4.90 -9.61 10.24
N CYS A 95 -5.09 -8.81 11.27
CA CYS A 95 -4.20 -8.69 12.42
C CYS A 95 -5.01 -8.47 13.69
N THR A 96 -4.41 -8.73 14.85
CA THR A 96 -4.87 -8.14 16.12
C THR A 96 -4.03 -6.91 16.39
N CYS A 97 -4.66 -5.75 16.59
CA CYS A 97 -3.98 -4.49 16.78
C CYS A 97 -4.44 -3.82 18.07
N ASN A 98 -3.50 -3.20 18.78
CA ASN A 98 -3.83 -2.39 19.95
C ASN A 98 -4.41 -1.04 19.51
N GLY A 99 -5.46 -0.57 20.17
CA GLY A 99 -6.13 0.70 19.85
C GLY A 99 -6.70 1.38 21.10
N GLY A 100 -7.48 2.45 20.91
CA GLY A 100 -8.03 3.25 22.02
C GLY A 100 -8.96 2.48 22.97
N TYR A 101 -9.51 1.35 22.52
CA TYR A 101 -10.40 0.48 23.28
C TYR A 101 -9.78 -0.89 23.61
N GLY A 102 -8.45 -1.01 23.45
CA GLY A 102 -7.69 -2.25 23.63
C GLY A 102 -7.52 -3.08 22.34
N PRO A 103 -6.92 -4.28 22.46
CA PRO A 103 -6.63 -5.14 21.32
C PRO A 103 -7.89 -5.68 20.64
N HIS A 104 -7.97 -5.56 19.32
CA HIS A 104 -9.07 -6.11 18.54
C HIS A 104 -8.60 -6.55 17.16
N SER A 105 -9.40 -7.38 16.49
CA SER A 105 -9.12 -7.80 15.12
C SER A 105 -9.47 -6.69 14.15
N ALA A 106 -8.56 -6.43 13.21
CA ALA A 106 -8.74 -5.48 12.12
C ALA A 106 -8.12 -6.03 10.85
N SER A 107 -8.50 -5.47 9.71
CA SER A 107 -8.01 -5.93 8.40
C SER A 107 -7.68 -4.77 7.47
N ILE A 108 -6.84 -5.08 6.50
CA ILE A 108 -6.45 -4.18 5.42
C ILE A 108 -6.36 -4.93 4.11
N VAL A 109 -6.70 -4.28 3.01
CA VAL A 109 -6.51 -4.81 1.66
C VAL A 109 -5.17 -4.29 1.14
N LEU A 110 -4.19 -5.19 1.02
CA LEU A 110 -2.82 -4.89 0.64
C LEU A 110 -2.69 -4.37 -0.79
N ASN A 111 -3.63 -4.69 -1.68
CA ASN A 111 -3.66 -4.11 -3.03
C ASN A 111 -3.82 -2.57 -3.03
N TYR A 112 -4.15 -1.96 -1.90
CA TYR A 112 -4.17 -0.50 -1.76
C TYR A 112 -2.84 0.10 -1.29
N CYS A 113 -1.92 -0.71 -0.72
CA CYS A 113 -0.61 -0.26 -0.23
C CYS A 113 0.60 -0.94 -0.86
N VAL A 114 0.44 -2.01 -1.63
CA VAL A 114 1.57 -2.79 -2.14
C VAL A 114 1.50 -2.89 -3.66
N SER A 115 2.58 -2.42 -4.28
CA SER A 115 2.78 -2.36 -5.73
C SER A 115 3.74 -3.44 -6.18
N ASN A 116 3.60 -3.88 -7.43
CA ASN A 116 4.67 -4.57 -8.15
C ASN A 116 5.32 -3.58 -9.15
N LEU A 117 6.57 -3.19 -8.88
CA LEU A 117 7.38 -2.35 -9.76
C LEU A 117 8.45 -3.21 -10.45
N ASP A 118 8.20 -3.63 -11.68
CA ASP A 118 9.13 -4.44 -12.51
C ASP A 118 9.68 -5.71 -11.81
N GLY A 119 8.78 -6.41 -11.11
CA GLY A 119 9.08 -7.63 -10.35
C GLY A 119 9.56 -7.37 -8.92
N VAL A 120 9.46 -6.14 -8.41
CA VAL A 120 9.87 -5.76 -7.05
C VAL A 120 8.67 -5.22 -6.28
N LEU A 121 8.38 -5.79 -5.10
CA LEU A 121 7.33 -5.27 -4.24
C LEU A 121 7.74 -3.91 -3.65
N SER A 122 6.82 -2.96 -3.63
CA SER A 122 7.05 -1.61 -3.09
C SER A 122 5.82 -1.06 -2.37
N CYS A 123 6.04 -0.14 -1.44
CA CYS A 123 4.97 0.74 -0.93
C CYS A 123 4.50 1.72 -2.03
N PRO A 124 3.36 2.42 -1.85
CA PRO A 124 2.83 3.39 -2.81
C PRO A 124 3.68 4.64 -2.91
#